data_AF-A0A828T3B2-F1
#
_entry.id   AF-A0A828T3B2-F1
#
_cell.length_a   1.000
_cell.length_b   1.000
_cell.length_c   1.000
_cell.angle_alpha   90.00
_cell.angle_beta   90.00
_cell.angle_gamma   90.00
#
_symmetry.space_group_name_H-M   'P 1'
#
loop_
_entity.id
_entity.type
_entity.pdbx_description
1 polymer ?
#
loop_
_entity_poly.entity_id
_entity_poly.type
_entity_poly.pdbx_seq_one_letter_code
_entity_poly.pdbx_strand_id
1 'polypeptide(L)'
;MGILKGIFKSRDKPKNATSGSAYRFFIGGSSIGKNVNERSAMQMTAVYSCVRILSEAVASLPLHVYKYNSEGGKGEIIALYPLMPNRMTVDRDDKGQLYYQYNTSKDDAPTMKGSMVNLKPSDVLHIPGLGFDGLVGYSPIAMAKNAIGMAIACEEYGAKFFANGATPGGILEDPGTVKDPQRGRDSWTSAFGGSSNFNKVAVLEEGMKYTPISISPEQAQFLETRKFQINEIARSKQKSGWLHGRS
;
A
#
# COMPACT_ATOMS: atom_id res chain seq x y z
N MET A 1 45.93 -39.34 -10.53
CA MET A 1 44.71 -39.44 -9.72
C MET A 1 44.64 -38.20 -8.82
N GLY A 2 43.87 -37.18 -9.21
CA GLY A 2 44.09 -35.78 -8.82
C GLY A 2 43.50 -35.35 -7.47
N ILE A 3 44.34 -34.72 -6.65
CA ILE A 3 44.09 -34.16 -5.31
C ILE A 3 43.32 -32.82 -5.34
N LEU A 4 42.96 -32.30 -6.53
CA LEU A 4 42.36 -30.97 -6.71
C LEU A 4 40.82 -30.96 -6.88
N LYS A 5 40.13 -32.11 -6.74
CA LYS A 5 38.65 -32.17 -6.91
C LYS A 5 37.84 -31.60 -5.73
N GLY A 6 38.47 -31.23 -4.61
CA GLY A 6 37.79 -30.72 -3.42
C GLY A 6 37.54 -29.20 -3.37
N ILE A 7 38.23 -28.41 -4.20
CA ILE A 7 38.17 -26.93 -4.16
C ILE A 7 37.07 -26.37 -5.08
N PHE A 8 36.58 -27.17 -6.03
CA PHE A 8 35.48 -26.80 -6.93
C PHE A 8 34.27 -27.70 -6.70
N LYS A 9 33.62 -27.54 -5.54
CA LYS A 9 32.22 -27.92 -5.43
C LYS A 9 31.45 -26.92 -6.30
N SER A 10 30.76 -27.40 -7.35
CA SER A 10 29.72 -26.62 -7.99
C SER A 10 28.81 -26.11 -6.89
N ARG A 11 28.68 -24.78 -6.76
CA ARG A 11 27.67 -24.17 -5.89
C ARG A 11 26.37 -24.90 -6.18
N ASP A 12 25.72 -25.40 -5.11
CA ASP A 12 24.39 -25.98 -5.23
C ASP A 12 23.54 -25.06 -6.11
N LYS A 13 22.81 -25.65 -7.08
CA LYS A 13 21.85 -24.91 -7.90
C LYS A 13 21.07 -24.00 -6.97
N PRO A 14 20.91 -22.69 -7.26
CA PRO A 14 20.22 -21.78 -6.36
C PRO A 14 18.86 -22.39 -6.06
N LYS A 15 18.72 -22.92 -4.84
CA LYS A 15 17.41 -23.33 -4.34
C LYS A 15 16.69 -22.03 -4.12
N ASN A 16 15.57 -21.82 -4.79
CA ASN A 16 14.66 -20.72 -4.54
C ASN A 16 14.14 -20.85 -3.11
N ALA A 17 14.94 -20.39 -2.14
CA ALA A 17 14.56 -20.25 -0.74
C ALA A 17 13.67 -19.01 -0.57
N THR A 18 12.60 -18.96 -1.37
CA THR A 18 11.52 -17.97 -1.31
C THR A 18 10.16 -18.61 -1.55
N SER A 19 10.05 -19.95 -1.53
CA SER A 19 8.77 -20.62 -1.35
C SER A 19 8.27 -20.37 0.08
N GLY A 20 7.43 -19.35 0.24
CA GLY A 20 6.63 -19.09 1.44
C GLY A 20 7.05 -17.92 2.34
N SER A 21 8.32 -17.50 2.37
CA SER A 21 8.78 -16.46 3.33
C SER A 21 8.59 -15.03 2.81
N ALA A 22 8.91 -14.77 1.54
CA ALA A 22 8.81 -13.43 0.95
C ALA A 22 7.36 -12.92 0.87
N TYR A 23 6.42 -13.78 0.45
CA TYR A 23 4.99 -13.41 0.39
C TYR A 23 4.35 -13.15 1.75
N ARG A 24 4.83 -13.78 2.83
CA ARG A 24 4.32 -13.50 4.18
C ARG A 24 4.76 -12.13 4.71
N PHE A 25 5.94 -11.64 4.27
CA PHE A 25 6.35 -10.25 4.52
C PHE A 25 5.46 -9.25 3.76
N PHE A 26 5.05 -9.57 2.53
CA PHE A 26 4.19 -8.73 1.70
C PHE A 26 2.71 -8.73 2.11
N ILE A 27 2.22 -9.80 2.75
CA ILE A 27 0.79 -9.98 3.14
C ILE A 27 0.56 -9.67 4.64
N GLY A 28 1.59 -9.33 5.42
CA GLY A 28 1.43 -8.93 6.82
C GLY A 28 0.97 -7.49 7.02
N GLY A 29 0.16 -7.23 8.05
CA GLY A 29 -0.28 -5.88 8.44
C GLY A 29 0.88 -4.90 8.70
N SER A 30 0.60 -3.60 8.66
CA SER A 30 1.58 -2.59 9.05
C SER A 30 1.87 -2.67 10.56
N SER A 31 3.07 -2.24 10.97
CA SER A 31 3.49 -2.20 12.39
C SER A 31 2.55 -1.41 13.31
N ILE A 32 1.77 -0.48 12.74
CA ILE A 32 0.80 0.35 13.47
C ILE A 32 -0.61 -0.27 13.52
N GLY A 33 -0.76 -1.53 13.09
CA GLY A 33 -2.02 -2.28 13.12
C GLY A 33 -3.02 -1.89 12.02
N LYS A 34 -2.64 -0.99 11.09
CA LYS A 34 -3.45 -0.65 9.92
C LYS A 34 -3.30 -1.70 8.83
N ASN A 35 -4.42 -2.13 8.26
CA ASN A 35 -4.44 -3.02 7.11
C ASN A 35 -4.16 -2.23 5.82
N VAL A 36 -3.01 -2.50 5.20
CA VAL A 36 -2.57 -1.81 3.99
C VAL A 36 -2.65 -2.78 2.81
N ASN A 37 -3.53 -2.48 1.86
CA ASN A 37 -3.68 -3.20 0.60
C ASN A 37 -3.68 -2.20 -0.55
N GLU A 38 -3.72 -2.69 -1.79
CA GLU A 38 -3.70 -1.84 -2.99
C GLU A 38 -4.85 -0.84 -2.99
N ARG A 39 -6.03 -1.25 -2.49
CA ARG A 39 -7.21 -0.38 -2.45
C ARG A 39 -7.06 0.75 -1.43
N SER A 40 -6.62 0.45 -0.20
CA SER A 40 -6.42 1.47 0.83
C SER A 40 -5.24 2.38 0.51
N ALA A 41 -4.18 1.85 -0.10
CA ALA A 41 -3.07 2.65 -0.57
C ALA A 41 -3.48 3.61 -1.71
N MET A 42 -4.28 3.15 -2.68
CA MET A 42 -4.74 3.98 -3.81
C MET A 42 -5.76 5.06 -3.40
N GLN A 43 -6.39 4.95 -2.23
CA GLN A 43 -7.22 6.02 -1.67
C GLN A 43 -6.38 7.23 -1.22
N MET A 44 -5.09 7.04 -0.94
CA MET A 44 -4.20 8.15 -0.64
C MET A 44 -3.84 8.91 -1.91
N THR A 45 -4.12 10.22 -1.91
CA THR A 45 -3.87 11.10 -3.05
C THR A 45 -2.40 11.13 -3.50
N ALA A 46 -1.47 11.04 -2.55
CA ALA A 46 -0.03 10.99 -2.83
C ALA A 46 0.35 9.71 -3.61
N VAL A 47 -0.18 8.55 -3.20
CA VAL A 47 0.09 7.26 -3.87
C VAL A 47 -0.56 7.25 -5.25
N TYR A 48 -1.83 7.66 -5.34
CA TYR A 48 -2.54 7.78 -6.61
C TYR A 48 -1.80 8.66 -7.62
N SER A 49 -1.36 9.84 -7.17
CA SER A 49 -0.63 10.80 -8.02
C SER A 49 0.68 10.22 -8.55
N CYS A 50 1.45 9.51 -7.71
CA CYS A 50 2.69 8.87 -8.13
C CYS A 50 2.44 7.77 -9.17
N VAL A 51 1.45 6.90 -8.93
CA VAL A 51 1.10 5.82 -9.87
C VAL A 51 0.63 6.40 -11.20
N ARG A 52 -0.20 7.45 -11.16
CA ARG A 52 -0.69 8.14 -12.36
C ARG A 52 0.44 8.74 -13.18
N ILE A 53 1.35 9.51 -12.56
CA ILE A 53 2.49 10.13 -13.26
C ILE A 53 3.38 9.08 -13.93
N LEU A 54 3.71 8.00 -13.22
CA LEU A 54 4.53 6.92 -13.80
C LEU A 54 3.81 6.19 -14.94
N SER A 55 2.51 5.94 -14.78
CA SER A 55 1.70 5.25 -15.80
C SER A 55 1.55 6.11 -17.06
N GLU A 56 1.27 7.41 -16.91
CA GLU A 56 1.18 8.36 -18.01
C GLU A 56 2.51 8.49 -18.75
N ALA A 57 3.63 8.58 -18.01
CA ALA A 57 4.96 8.64 -18.60
C ALA A 57 5.25 7.39 -19.45
N VAL A 58 4.99 6.19 -18.91
CA VAL A 58 5.20 4.93 -19.65
C VAL A 58 4.26 4.82 -20.86
N ALA A 59 3.00 5.22 -20.71
CA ALA A 59 2.02 5.18 -21.81
C ALA A 59 2.33 6.17 -22.94
N SER A 60 3.01 7.28 -22.64
CA SER A 60 3.41 8.27 -23.64
C SER A 60 4.58 7.83 -24.54
N LEU A 61 5.30 6.77 -24.15
CA LEU A 61 6.45 6.28 -24.91
C LEU A 61 5.99 5.50 -26.15
N PRO A 62 6.56 5.76 -27.34
CA PRO A 62 6.26 4.96 -28.53
C PRO A 62 6.77 3.52 -28.33
N LEU A 63 5.86 2.56 -28.28
CA LEU A 63 6.18 1.15 -28.12
C LEU A 63 6.07 0.40 -29.45
N HIS A 64 7.21 0.04 -30.02
CA HIS A 64 7.27 -0.82 -31.20
C HIS A 64 7.39 -2.28 -30.75
N VAL A 65 6.29 -3.04 -30.81
CA VAL A 65 6.26 -4.47 -30.44
C VAL A 65 6.38 -5.31 -31.71
N TYR A 66 7.29 -6.27 -31.72
CA TYR A 66 7.48 -7.21 -32.82
C TYR A 66 7.33 -8.64 -32.30
N LYS A 67 6.56 -9.46 -33.02
CA LYS A 67 6.57 -10.92 -32.86
C LYS A 67 7.41 -11.49 -33.99
N TYR A 68 8.36 -12.38 -33.68
CA TYR A 68 9.12 -13.09 -34.70
C TYR A 68 8.56 -14.50 -34.88
N ASN A 69 8.38 -14.91 -36.13
CA ASN A 69 8.02 -16.28 -36.46
C ASN A 69 9.27 -17.18 -36.37
N SER A 70 9.08 -18.50 -36.38
CA SER A 70 10.17 -19.50 -36.33
C SER A 70 11.18 -19.38 -37.48
N GLU A 71 10.80 -18.69 -38.56
CA GLU A 71 11.63 -18.46 -39.76
C GLU A 71 12.27 -17.06 -39.78
N GLY A 72 12.15 -16.27 -38.70
CA GLY A 72 12.76 -14.94 -38.59
C GLY A 72 11.99 -13.80 -39.27
N GLY A 73 10.84 -14.10 -39.89
CA GLY A 73 9.91 -13.08 -40.42
C GLY A 73 9.20 -12.30 -39.30
N LYS A 74 8.86 -11.03 -39.57
CA LYS A 74 8.03 -10.20 -38.68
C LYS A 74 6.58 -10.71 -38.73
N GLY A 75 6.09 -11.26 -37.63
CA GLY A 75 4.68 -11.58 -37.41
C GLY A 75 3.89 -10.32 -37.04
N GLU A 76 2.64 -10.26 -37.49
CA GLU A 76 1.72 -9.16 -37.20
C GLU A 76 1.07 -9.34 -35.82
N ILE A 77 1.07 -8.28 -35.00
CA ILE A 77 0.41 -8.26 -33.71
C ILE A 77 -0.94 -7.57 -33.88
N ILE A 78 -2.02 -8.34 -33.73
CA ILE A 78 -3.39 -7.84 -33.92
C ILE A 78 -3.86 -7.02 -32.70
N ALA A 79 -3.53 -7.49 -31.48
CA ALA A 79 -3.90 -6.83 -30.24
C ALA A 79 -3.01 -7.27 -29.06
N LEU A 80 -2.94 -6.42 -28.05
CA LEU A 80 -2.41 -6.75 -26.73
C LEU A 80 -3.53 -6.61 -25.71
N TYR A 81 -3.76 -7.67 -24.93
CA TYR A 81 -4.77 -7.68 -23.88
C TYR A 81 -4.09 -7.64 -22.51
N PRO A 82 -4.41 -6.65 -21.66
CA PRO A 82 -3.87 -6.61 -20.31
C PRO A 82 -4.49 -7.75 -19.47
N LEU A 83 -3.63 -8.58 -18.88
CA LEU A 83 -4.04 -9.63 -17.96
C LEU A 83 -3.86 -9.15 -16.52
N MET A 84 -4.82 -9.44 -15.64
CA MET A 84 -4.76 -8.97 -14.26
C MET A 84 -3.65 -9.72 -13.48
N PRO A 85 -2.65 -9.03 -12.91
CA PRO A 85 -1.55 -9.69 -12.20
C PRO A 85 -1.98 -10.52 -10.99
N ASN A 86 -3.08 -10.14 -10.31
CA ASN A 86 -3.62 -10.87 -9.17
C ASN A 86 -4.26 -12.22 -9.53
N ARG A 87 -4.44 -12.50 -10.82
CA ARG A 87 -4.95 -13.78 -11.36
C ARG A 87 -3.88 -14.55 -12.13
N MET A 88 -2.65 -14.07 -12.12
CA MET A 88 -1.52 -14.67 -12.80
C MET A 88 -0.60 -15.37 -11.80
N THR A 89 -0.28 -16.63 -12.09
CA THR A 89 0.78 -17.38 -11.41
C THR A 89 1.95 -17.54 -12.39
N VAL A 90 3.14 -17.15 -11.96
CA VAL A 90 4.38 -17.24 -12.74
C VAL A 90 5.38 -18.07 -11.96
N ASP A 91 5.89 -19.14 -12.56
CA ASP A 91 6.90 -20.00 -11.93
C ASP A 91 7.72 -20.75 -12.99
N ARG A 92 8.71 -21.53 -12.55
CA ARG A 92 9.52 -22.40 -13.41
C ARG A 92 9.22 -23.87 -13.14
N ASP A 93 9.19 -24.68 -14.18
CA ASP A 93 9.10 -26.13 -14.06
C ASP A 93 10.43 -26.77 -13.58
N ASP A 94 10.44 -28.08 -13.39
CA ASP A 94 11.63 -28.85 -12.96
C ASP A 94 12.82 -28.74 -13.93
N LYS A 95 12.57 -28.29 -15.17
CA LYS A 95 13.58 -28.05 -16.22
C LYS A 95 14.02 -26.58 -16.26
N GLY A 96 13.49 -25.72 -15.39
CA GLY A 96 13.78 -24.30 -15.33
C GLY A 96 13.04 -23.46 -16.39
N GLN A 97 12.08 -24.04 -17.11
CA GLN A 97 11.28 -23.33 -18.11
C GLN A 97 10.18 -22.54 -17.44
N LEU A 98 10.06 -21.27 -17.81
CA LEU A 98 9.03 -20.36 -17.33
C LEU A 98 7.65 -20.82 -17.81
N TYR A 99 6.67 -20.83 -16.93
CA TYR A 99 5.27 -21.05 -17.30
C TYR A 99 4.37 -19.98 -16.66
N TYR A 100 3.23 -19.74 -17.32
CA TYR A 100 2.22 -18.78 -16.90
C TYR A 100 0.88 -19.50 -16.76
N GLN A 101 0.24 -19.33 -15.61
CA GLN A 101 -1.08 -19.85 -15.32
C GLN A 101 -2.02 -18.68 -15.03
N TYR A 102 -3.02 -18.49 -15.86
CA TYR A 102 -4.01 -17.42 -15.72
C TYR A 102 -5.37 -17.97 -15.32
N ASN A 103 -5.93 -17.44 -14.24
CA ASN A 103 -7.31 -17.72 -13.87
C ASN A 103 -8.24 -16.74 -14.59
N THR A 104 -8.87 -17.20 -15.67
CA THR A 104 -9.85 -16.41 -16.42
C THR A 104 -11.09 -16.14 -15.57
N SER A 105 -11.74 -15.01 -15.79
CA SER A 105 -12.99 -14.64 -15.12
C SER A 105 -13.92 -13.90 -16.10
N LYS A 106 -15.19 -13.76 -15.70
CA LYS A 106 -16.16 -12.91 -16.41
C LYS A 106 -15.74 -11.44 -16.50
N ASP A 107 -14.84 -11.01 -15.61
CA ASP A 107 -14.30 -9.64 -15.63
C ASP A 107 -13.31 -9.41 -16.78
N ASP A 108 -12.76 -10.48 -17.37
CA ASP A 108 -11.88 -10.38 -18.54
C ASP A 108 -12.70 -10.27 -19.83
N ALA A 109 -13.77 -11.05 -19.93
CA ALA A 109 -14.79 -10.95 -20.95
C ALA A 109 -16.13 -11.47 -20.41
N PRO A 110 -17.26 -10.76 -20.64
CA PRO A 110 -18.58 -11.20 -20.18
C PRO A 110 -18.97 -12.61 -20.64
N THR A 111 -18.37 -13.08 -21.73
CA THR A 111 -18.60 -14.38 -22.36
C THR A 111 -17.74 -15.52 -21.80
N MET A 112 -16.74 -15.23 -20.96
CA MET A 112 -15.81 -16.23 -20.41
C MET A 112 -16.34 -16.89 -19.13
N LYS A 113 -16.27 -18.23 -19.07
CA LYS A 113 -16.41 -18.98 -17.81
C LYS A 113 -15.05 -19.04 -17.11
N GLY A 114 -15.04 -18.88 -15.80
CA GLY A 114 -13.79 -18.90 -15.05
C GLY A 114 -13.10 -20.25 -15.13
N SER A 115 -11.86 -20.25 -15.59
CA SER A 115 -11.06 -21.46 -15.82
C SER A 115 -9.57 -21.13 -15.75
N MET A 116 -8.78 -22.10 -15.31
CA MET A 116 -7.32 -22.02 -15.32
C MET A 116 -6.79 -22.31 -16.73
N VAL A 117 -6.03 -21.37 -17.29
CA VAL A 117 -5.44 -21.48 -18.62
C VAL A 117 -3.93 -21.38 -18.52
N ASN A 118 -3.21 -22.31 -19.14
CA ASN A 118 -1.76 -22.23 -19.30
C ASN A 118 -1.43 -21.38 -20.52
N LEU A 119 -0.63 -20.34 -20.32
CA LEU A 119 -0.13 -19.47 -21.39
C LEU A 119 1.33 -19.81 -21.68
N LYS A 120 1.68 -19.84 -22.96
CA LYS A 120 3.06 -20.07 -23.39
C LYS A 120 3.88 -18.80 -23.17
N PRO A 121 5.18 -18.90 -22.82
CA PRO A 121 6.05 -17.73 -22.70
C PRO A 121 6.11 -16.85 -23.96
N SER A 122 5.91 -17.43 -25.15
CA SER A 122 5.87 -16.70 -26.41
C SER A 122 4.63 -15.82 -26.60
N ASP A 123 3.57 -16.06 -25.81
CA ASP A 123 2.28 -15.37 -25.92
C ASP A 123 2.08 -14.34 -24.79
N VAL A 124 3.04 -14.25 -23.85
CA VAL A 124 2.96 -13.34 -22.69
C VAL A 124 4.13 -12.36 -22.72
N LEU A 125 3.81 -11.08 -22.91
CA LEU A 125 4.74 -10.00 -22.64
C LEU A 125 4.78 -9.74 -21.13
N HIS A 126 5.74 -10.34 -20.44
CA HIS A 126 5.92 -10.15 -19.00
C HIS A 126 6.93 -9.03 -18.72
N ILE A 127 6.50 -8.01 -18.00
CA ILE A 127 7.37 -6.91 -17.51
C ILE A 127 7.59 -7.13 -16.00
N PRO A 128 8.66 -7.82 -15.60
CA PRO A 128 8.95 -8.01 -14.18
C PRO A 128 9.40 -6.68 -13.55
N GLY A 129 8.83 -6.36 -12.39
CA GLY A 129 9.33 -5.27 -11.55
C GLY A 129 10.67 -5.63 -10.87
N LEU A 130 11.16 -4.73 -10.03
CA LEU A 130 12.37 -4.97 -9.21
C LEU A 130 12.14 -6.18 -8.27
N GLY A 131 12.96 -7.23 -8.38
CA GLY A 131 12.87 -8.45 -7.56
C GLY A 131 14.23 -9.16 -7.43
N PHE A 132 14.37 -10.08 -6.47
CA PHE A 132 15.59 -10.87 -6.28
C PHE A 132 15.63 -12.18 -7.11
N ASP A 133 14.49 -12.69 -7.56
CA ASP A 133 14.38 -13.97 -8.28
C ASP A 133 14.30 -13.83 -9.81
N GLY A 134 14.13 -12.60 -10.31
CA GLY A 134 13.94 -12.31 -11.74
C GLY A 134 12.65 -12.92 -12.32
N LEU A 135 11.75 -13.40 -11.46
CA LEU A 135 10.47 -14.01 -11.83
C LEU A 135 9.31 -13.09 -11.48
N VAL A 136 9.23 -12.58 -10.24
CA VAL A 136 8.15 -11.69 -9.82
C VAL A 136 8.72 -10.49 -9.07
N GLY A 137 8.34 -9.29 -9.51
CA GLY A 137 8.76 -8.05 -8.86
C GLY A 137 8.10 -7.85 -7.49
N TYR A 138 8.75 -7.09 -6.62
CA TYR A 138 8.15 -6.65 -5.36
C TYR A 138 6.98 -5.71 -5.60
N SER A 139 5.91 -5.89 -4.83
CA SER A 139 4.86 -4.88 -4.74
C SER A 139 5.45 -3.62 -4.09
N PRO A 140 5.52 -2.50 -4.81
CA PRO A 140 6.06 -1.28 -4.24
C PRO A 140 5.18 -0.78 -3.08
N ILE A 141 3.89 -1.09 -3.08
CA ILE A 141 2.95 -0.76 -2.00
C ILE A 141 3.28 -1.57 -0.76
N ALA A 142 3.53 -2.87 -0.93
CA ALA A 142 3.88 -3.75 0.18
C ALA A 142 5.24 -3.38 0.81
N MET A 143 6.22 -2.93 0.01
CA MET A 143 7.48 -2.38 0.52
C MET A 143 7.28 -1.11 1.34
N ALA A 144 6.34 -0.26 0.96
CA ALA A 144 6.03 1.01 1.65
C ALA A 144 4.94 0.87 2.73
N LYS A 145 4.51 -0.35 3.07
CA LYS A 145 3.32 -0.58 3.91
C LYS A 145 3.36 0.10 5.27
N ASN A 146 4.53 0.21 5.90
CA ASN A 146 4.67 0.85 7.21
C ASN A 146 4.50 2.38 7.11
N ALA A 147 5.08 2.99 6.08
CA ALA A 147 4.94 4.43 5.83
C ALA A 147 3.49 4.78 5.45
N ILE A 148 2.87 3.98 4.59
CA ILE A 148 1.45 4.15 4.21
C ILE A 148 0.54 3.93 5.42
N GLY A 149 0.77 2.88 6.21
CA GLY A 149 -0.02 2.59 7.41
C GLY A 149 0.07 3.71 8.44
N MET A 150 1.26 4.28 8.64
CA MET A 150 1.46 5.45 9.49
C MET A 150 0.67 6.64 8.96
N ALA A 151 0.78 6.97 7.67
CA ALA A 151 0.07 8.10 7.10
C ALA A 151 -1.47 7.96 7.20
N ILE A 152 -2.01 6.76 6.98
CA ILE A 152 -3.44 6.48 7.20
C ILE A 152 -3.82 6.72 8.66
N ALA A 153 -3.01 6.25 9.62
CA ALA A 153 -3.26 6.48 11.04
C ALA A 153 -3.21 7.98 11.41
N CYS A 154 -2.26 8.73 10.83
CA CYS A 154 -2.17 10.17 11.01
C CYS A 154 -3.40 10.91 10.45
N GLU A 155 -3.84 10.53 9.25
CA GLU A 155 -5.02 11.11 8.62
C GLU A 155 -6.29 10.82 9.42
N GLU A 156 -6.47 9.59 9.90
CA GLU A 156 -7.60 9.25 10.75
C GLU A 156 -7.59 10.01 12.09
N TYR A 157 -6.41 10.14 12.71
CA TYR A 157 -6.27 10.91 13.95
C TYR A 157 -6.63 12.38 13.71
N GLY A 158 -6.07 13.00 12.65
CA GLY A 158 -6.39 14.37 12.28
C GLY A 158 -7.87 14.56 11.96
N ALA A 159 -8.47 13.64 11.18
CA ALA A 159 -9.88 13.67 10.85
C ALA A 159 -10.76 13.60 12.10
N LYS A 160 -10.45 12.72 13.06
CA LYS A 160 -11.18 12.65 14.33
C LYS A 160 -10.97 13.89 15.20
N PHE A 161 -9.75 14.41 15.26
CA PHE A 161 -9.43 15.63 15.99
C PHE A 161 -10.24 16.83 15.48
N PHE A 162 -10.27 17.05 14.16
CA PHE A 162 -11.07 18.12 13.55
C PHE A 162 -12.57 17.84 13.58
N ALA A 163 -13.00 16.59 13.41
CA ALA A 163 -14.40 16.20 13.55
C ALA A 163 -14.95 16.47 14.95
N ASN A 164 -14.09 16.50 15.96
CA ASN A 164 -14.42 16.88 17.34
C ASN A 164 -14.20 18.38 17.62
N GLY A 165 -14.17 19.25 16.60
CA GLY A 165 -14.03 20.68 16.78
C GLY A 165 -12.65 21.12 17.26
N ALA A 166 -11.59 20.31 17.04
CA ALA A 166 -10.23 20.59 17.50
C ALA A 166 -10.11 20.81 19.03
N THR A 167 -11.12 20.43 19.80
CA THR A 167 -11.07 20.45 21.26
C THR A 167 -10.53 19.11 21.74
N PRO A 168 -9.46 19.11 22.55
CA PRO A 168 -9.05 17.88 23.21
C PRO A 168 -10.15 17.33 24.10
N GLY A 169 -10.09 16.03 24.40
CA GLY A 169 -10.93 15.46 25.46
C GLY A 169 -10.70 16.19 26.80
N GLY A 170 -11.59 15.99 27.76
CA GLY A 170 -11.43 16.55 29.10
C GLY A 170 -11.99 15.65 30.16
N ILE A 171 -11.58 15.90 31.40
CA ILE A 171 -12.11 15.24 32.59
C ILE A 171 -13.20 16.15 33.15
N LEU A 172 -14.38 15.58 33.36
CA LEU A 172 -15.47 16.23 34.06
C LEU A 172 -15.40 15.79 35.53
N GLU A 173 -15.02 16.72 36.40
CA GLU A 173 -14.86 16.51 37.83
C GLU A 173 -16.15 16.95 38.55
N ASP A 174 -16.68 16.06 39.39
CA ASP A 174 -17.81 16.32 40.29
C ASP A 174 -17.30 16.22 41.75
N PRO A 175 -17.52 17.23 42.60
CA PRO A 175 -17.08 17.21 44.00
C PRO A 175 -17.86 16.21 44.87
N GLY A 176 -18.99 15.68 44.41
CA GLY A 176 -19.78 14.64 45.06
C GLY A 176 -19.59 13.24 44.46
N THR A 177 -20.45 12.30 44.86
CA THR A 177 -20.47 10.95 44.27
C THR A 177 -21.19 10.96 42.94
N VAL A 178 -20.48 10.65 41.85
CA VAL A 178 -21.08 10.50 40.52
C VAL A 178 -22.06 9.33 40.53
N LYS A 179 -23.37 9.63 40.60
CA LYS A 179 -24.43 8.62 40.67
C LYS A 179 -24.65 7.89 39.35
N ASP A 180 -24.41 8.57 38.22
CA ASP A 180 -24.56 8.01 36.86
C ASP A 180 -23.50 8.59 35.89
N PRO A 181 -22.31 7.96 35.82
CA PRO A 181 -21.22 8.42 34.97
C PRO A 181 -21.49 8.30 33.46
N GLN A 182 -22.43 7.44 33.04
CA GLN A 182 -22.74 7.22 31.62
C GLN A 182 -23.65 8.32 31.12
N ARG A 183 -24.74 8.61 31.83
CA ARG A 183 -25.67 9.67 31.44
C ARG A 183 -25.01 11.04 31.39
N GLY A 184 -24.09 11.33 32.33
CA GLY A 184 -23.30 12.56 32.32
C GLY A 184 -22.39 12.67 31.08
N ARG A 185 -21.72 11.57 30.73
CA ARG A 185 -20.89 11.51 29.50
C ARG A 185 -21.71 11.69 28.24
N ASP A 186 -22.86 11.03 28.15
CA ASP A 186 -23.72 11.07 26.97
C ASP A 186 -24.37 12.45 26.80
N SER A 187 -24.79 13.09 27.89
CA SER A 187 -25.31 14.46 27.89
C SER A 187 -24.24 15.46 27.46
N TRP A 188 -23.02 15.36 28.02
CA TRP A 188 -21.89 16.20 27.62
C TRP A 188 -21.51 16.01 26.16
N THR A 189 -21.40 14.76 25.72
CA THR A 189 -21.06 14.40 24.33
C THR A 189 -22.15 14.87 23.35
N SER A 190 -23.42 14.82 23.74
CA SER A 190 -24.52 15.33 22.91
C SER A 190 -24.50 16.85 22.79
N ALA A 191 -24.15 17.55 23.87
CA ALA A 191 -24.13 19.01 23.91
C ALA A 191 -22.86 19.61 23.28
N PHE A 192 -21.71 18.95 23.41
CA PHE A 192 -20.38 19.50 23.09
C PHE A 192 -19.51 18.59 22.21
N GLY A 193 -19.93 17.35 21.94
CA GLY A 193 -19.23 16.45 21.04
C GLY A 193 -19.51 16.78 19.57
N GLY A 194 -18.49 16.67 18.72
CA GLY A 194 -18.61 16.86 17.28
C GLY A 194 -18.52 18.32 16.82
N SER A 195 -18.15 18.49 15.54
CA SER A 195 -17.86 19.79 14.93
C SER A 195 -19.07 20.72 14.87
N SER A 196 -20.29 20.20 14.88
CA SER A 196 -21.53 21.00 14.85
C SER A 196 -21.85 21.68 16.18
N ASN A 197 -21.25 21.21 17.27
CA ASN A 197 -21.43 21.74 18.62
C ASN A 197 -20.28 22.68 19.03
N PHE A 198 -19.31 22.89 18.13
CA PHE A 198 -18.20 23.83 18.32
C PHE A 198 -18.76 25.25 18.51
N ASN A 199 -18.37 25.92 19.60
CA ASN A 199 -18.86 27.23 20.07
C ASN A 199 -20.17 27.23 20.90
N LYS A 200 -20.69 26.08 21.33
CA LYS A 200 -21.75 26.09 22.36
C LYS A 200 -21.17 26.48 23.72
N VAL A 201 -21.91 27.31 24.46
CA VAL A 201 -21.53 27.72 25.81
C VAL A 201 -21.82 26.58 26.78
N ALA A 202 -20.79 26.14 27.52
CA ALA A 202 -20.94 25.12 28.56
C ALA A 202 -21.47 25.75 29.85
N VAL A 203 -22.64 25.27 30.30
CA VAL A 203 -23.17 25.57 31.64
C VAL A 203 -23.06 24.27 32.44
N LEU A 204 -22.32 24.34 33.54
CA LEU A 204 -22.07 23.23 34.45
C LEU A 204 -22.96 23.37 35.69
N GLU A 205 -23.42 22.24 36.24
CA GLU A 205 -24.13 22.22 37.52
C GLU A 205 -23.19 22.66 38.67
N GLU A 206 -23.78 23.10 39.78
CA GLU A 206 -23.04 23.74 40.88
C GLU A 206 -21.90 22.85 41.40
N GLY A 207 -20.66 23.36 41.27
CA GLY A 207 -19.45 22.67 41.73
C GLY A 207 -18.75 21.79 40.69
N MET A 208 -19.38 21.51 39.54
CA MET A 208 -18.73 20.74 38.47
C MET A 208 -17.63 21.54 37.77
N LYS A 209 -16.52 20.87 37.45
CA LYS A 209 -15.37 21.47 36.76
C LYS A 209 -14.98 20.66 35.53
N TYR A 210 -14.75 21.34 34.41
CA TYR A 210 -14.18 20.74 33.21
C TYR A 210 -12.69 21.06 33.11
N THR A 211 -11.85 20.01 33.16
CA THR A 211 -10.40 20.13 32.98
C THR A 211 -10.07 19.61 31.57
N PRO A 212 -9.72 20.48 30.59
CA PRO A 212 -9.31 20.02 29.27
C PRO A 212 -7.98 19.26 29.38
N ILE A 213 -7.92 18.07 28.78
CA ILE A 213 -6.66 17.35 28.61
C ILE A 213 -5.91 18.07 27.50
N SER A 214 -4.91 18.89 27.82
CA SER A 214 -4.10 19.55 26.79
C SER A 214 -3.52 18.52 25.83
N ILE A 215 -3.48 18.85 24.54
CA ILE A 215 -2.76 18.04 23.54
C ILE A 215 -1.33 17.85 24.07
N SER A 216 -0.90 16.60 24.22
CA SER A 216 0.46 16.36 24.67
C SER A 216 1.45 16.90 23.63
N PRO A 217 2.64 17.39 24.01
CA PRO A 217 3.65 17.85 23.06
C PRO A 217 3.95 16.81 21.96
N GLU A 218 3.88 15.50 22.25
CA GLU A 218 4.05 14.46 21.24
C GLU A 218 2.93 14.46 20.18
N GLN A 219 1.67 14.70 20.57
CA GLN A 219 0.53 14.78 19.66
C GLN A 219 0.56 16.06 18.80
N ALA A 220 1.03 17.18 19.36
CA ALA A 220 1.23 18.41 18.61
C ALA A 220 2.38 18.26 17.60
N GLN A 221 3.47 17.62 18.00
CA GLN A 221 4.59 17.31 17.12
C GLN A 221 4.19 16.31 16.03
N PHE A 222 3.25 15.40 16.30
CA PHE A 222 2.67 14.49 15.31
C PHE A 222 1.90 15.23 14.21
N LEU A 223 1.09 16.24 14.56
CA LEU A 223 0.43 17.11 13.58
C LEU A 223 1.44 17.82 12.67
N GLU A 224 2.57 18.28 13.21
CA GLU A 224 3.67 18.85 12.41
C GLU A 224 4.38 17.79 11.55
N THR A 225 4.52 16.54 12.02
CA THR A 225 5.15 15.46 11.23
C THR A 225 4.38 15.08 9.95
N ARG A 226 3.08 15.45 9.84
CA ARG A 226 2.28 15.24 8.62
C ARG A 226 2.93 15.85 7.37
N LYS A 227 3.58 17.02 7.51
CA LYS A 227 4.29 17.68 6.38
C LYS A 227 5.46 16.84 5.87
N PHE A 228 6.12 16.08 6.74
CA PHE A 228 7.29 15.28 6.39
C PHE A 228 6.92 13.90 5.82
N GLN A 229 5.79 13.31 6.22
CA GLN A 229 5.39 11.97 5.77
C GLN A 229 5.03 11.89 4.28
N ILE A 230 4.42 12.94 3.72
CA ILE A 230 4.12 13.00 2.28
C ILE A 230 5.40 12.86 1.45
N ASN A 231 6.51 13.46 1.93
CA ASN A 231 7.80 13.39 1.27
C ASN A 231 8.42 11.99 1.34
N GLU A 232 8.22 11.24 2.41
CA GLU A 232 8.75 9.87 2.54
C GLU A 232 8.03 8.88 1.62
N ILE A 233 6.70 9.01 1.45
CA ILE A 233 5.93 8.18 0.50
C ILE A 233 6.37 8.49 -0.95
N ALA A 234 6.56 9.77 -1.27
CA ALA A 234 7.08 10.18 -2.57
C ALA A 234 8.50 9.64 -2.80
N ARG A 235 9.41 9.77 -1.82
CA ARG A 235 10.79 9.28 -1.89
C ARG A 235 10.89 7.76 -2.11
N SER A 236 9.97 6.97 -1.55
CA SER A 236 9.93 5.52 -1.82
C SER A 236 9.66 5.18 -3.29
N LYS A 237 9.10 6.10 -4.09
CA LYS A 237 8.76 5.89 -5.52
C LYS A 237 9.60 6.72 -6.47
N GLN A 238 10.26 7.75 -5.98
CA GLN A 238 10.78 8.83 -6.81
C GLN A 238 12.31 8.84 -6.76
N LYS A 239 12.94 7.98 -7.57
CA LYS A 239 14.34 8.18 -7.97
C LYS A 239 14.50 9.06 -9.23
N SER A 240 13.49 9.83 -9.64
CA SER A 240 13.60 10.77 -10.78
C SER A 240 13.67 12.26 -10.41
N GLY A 241 13.71 12.61 -9.12
CA GLY A 241 13.81 14.01 -8.66
C GLY A 241 15.23 14.60 -8.67
N TRP A 242 16.27 13.79 -8.89
CA TRP A 242 17.67 14.25 -8.85
C TRP A 242 18.15 14.94 -10.15
N LEU A 243 17.31 15.04 -11.20
CA LEU A 243 17.72 15.59 -12.50
C LEU A 243 17.27 17.03 -12.78
N HIS A 244 16.47 17.66 -11.94
CA HIS A 244 16.14 19.08 -12.09
C HIS A 244 16.88 19.86 -11.03
N GLY A 245 18.14 20.15 -11.35
CA GLY A 245 19.01 21.04 -10.62
C GLY A 245 18.37 22.40 -10.43
N ARG A 246 18.67 22.96 -9.26
CA ARG A 246 18.60 24.39 -8.98
C ARG A 246 19.18 25.18 -10.15
N SER A 247 18.37 26.07 -10.70
CA SER A 247 18.78 27.34 -11.31
C SER A 247 17.87 28.41 -10.76
#